data_AF-B9L6S3-F1
#
_entry.id   AF-B9L6S3-F1
#
_cell.length_a   1.000
_cell.length_b   1.000
_cell.length_c   1.000
_cell.angle_alpha   90.00
_cell.angle_beta   90.00
_cell.angle_gamma   90.00
#
_symmetry.space_group_name_H-M   'P 1'
#
loop_
_entity.id
_entity.type
_entity.pdbx_description
1 polymer ?
#
loop_
_entity_poly.entity_id
_entity_poly.type
_entity_poly.pdbx_seq_one_letter_code
_entity_poly.pdbx_strand_id
1 'polypeptide(L)'
;MKTKFDSVVKVKKQKVDAIERNLQKINVSIQNLNTKIEELTKTLLSFTFPKEGNFALLNQIKHQQHIIRDEIQNLKNQIMVLESRKKELLEELKKANIDYEKMKYLQAEEIKKMIKEKKLKESRDLDEIAILLRKNGESE
;
A
#
# COMPACT_ATOMS: atom_id res chain seq x y z
N MET A 1 -4.24 8.14 26.46
CA MET A 1 -4.92 9.46 26.34
C MET A 1 -5.51 9.50 24.95
N LYS A 2 -6.82 9.73 24.80
CA LYS A 2 -7.42 9.90 23.48
C LYS A 2 -7.25 11.36 23.05
N THR A 3 -6.62 11.61 21.92
CA THR A 3 -6.50 12.96 21.35
C THR A 3 -7.63 13.23 20.36
N LYS A 4 -7.88 14.50 20.04
CA LYS A 4 -8.79 14.85 18.94
C LYS A 4 -8.28 14.32 17.58
N PHE A 5 -6.96 14.14 17.47
CA PHE A 5 -6.28 13.66 16.25
C PHE A 5 -6.33 12.15 16.05
N ASP A 6 -6.65 11.34 17.08
CA ASP A 6 -6.68 9.86 16.97
C ASP A 6 -7.62 9.39 15.83
N SER A 7 -8.77 10.04 15.72
CA SER A 7 -9.77 9.75 14.68
C SER A 7 -9.23 10.07 13.28
N VAL A 8 -8.56 11.21 13.12
CA VAL A 8 -7.99 11.69 11.87
C VAL A 8 -6.80 10.83 11.44
N VAL A 9 -5.91 10.49 12.36
CA VAL A 9 -4.76 9.61 12.13
C VAL A 9 -5.24 8.22 11.68
N LYS A 10 -6.29 7.68 12.31
CA LYS A 10 -6.88 6.40 11.92
C LYS A 10 -7.43 6.43 10.49
N VAL A 11 -8.18 7.48 10.12
CA VAL A 11 -8.72 7.64 8.75
C VAL A 11 -7.59 7.77 7.73
N LYS A 12 -6.55 8.55 8.04
CA LYS A 12 -5.38 8.70 7.16
C LYS A 12 -4.62 7.38 6.99
N LYS A 13 -4.48 6.59 8.06
CA LYS A 13 -3.88 5.24 7.97
C LYS A 13 -4.71 4.31 7.09
N GLN A 14 -6.03 4.28 7.27
CA GLN A 14 -6.92 3.50 6.42
C GLN A 14 -6.81 3.87 4.94
N LYS A 15 -6.60 5.16 4.63
CA LYS A 15 -6.37 5.61 3.25
C LYS A 15 -5.05 5.07 2.69
N VAL A 16 -3.97 5.11 3.46
CA VAL A 16 -2.68 4.49 3.08
C VAL A 16 -2.86 3.00 2.82
N ASP A 17 -3.48 2.27 3.76
CA ASP A 17 -3.70 0.82 3.65
C ASP A 17 -4.60 0.46 2.46
N ALA A 18 -5.54 1.33 2.09
CA ALA A 18 -6.36 1.14 0.89
C ALA A 18 -5.53 1.25 -0.40
N ILE A 19 -4.63 2.22 -0.48
CA ILE A 19 -3.74 2.41 -1.63
C ILE A 19 -2.76 1.25 -1.75
N GLU A 20 -2.17 0.80 -0.63
CA GLU A 20 -1.27 -0.36 -0.60
C GLU A 20 -1.95 -1.64 -1.08
N ARG A 21 -3.19 -1.90 -0.63
CA ARG A 21 -3.99 -3.03 -1.11
C ARG A 21 -4.25 -2.96 -2.62
N ASN A 22 -4.50 -1.78 -3.16
CA ASN A 22 -4.69 -1.60 -4.60
C ASN A 22 -3.40 -1.85 -5.39
N LEU A 23 -2.25 -1.38 -4.89
CA LEU A 23 -0.94 -1.68 -5.46
C LEU A 23 -0.66 -3.19 -5.47
N GLN A 24 -0.98 -3.90 -4.38
CA GLN A 24 -0.83 -5.35 -4.32
C GLN A 24 -1.67 -6.05 -5.39
N LYS A 25 -2.93 -5.66 -5.56
CA LYS A 25 -3.81 -6.22 -6.60
C LYS A 25 -3.26 -6.01 -8.01
N ILE A 26 -2.73 -4.83 -8.29
CA ILE A 26 -2.11 -4.52 -9.59
C ILE A 26 -0.86 -5.37 -9.80
N ASN A 27 0.00 -5.52 -8.79
CA ASN A 27 1.19 -6.37 -8.90
C ASN A 27 0.83 -7.82 -9.20
N VAL A 28 -0.17 -8.38 -8.50
CA VAL A 28 -0.66 -9.74 -8.77
C VAL A 28 -1.22 -9.85 -10.18
N SER A 29 -1.96 -8.85 -10.65
CA SER A 29 -2.50 -8.82 -12.01
C SER A 29 -1.40 -8.80 -13.07
N ILE A 30 -0.36 -7.98 -12.88
CA ILE A 30 0.81 -7.93 -13.77
C ILE A 30 1.53 -9.29 -13.78
N GLN A 31 1.72 -9.91 -12.62
CA GLN A 31 2.34 -11.24 -12.52
C GLN A 31 1.55 -12.29 -13.31
N ASN A 32 0.23 -12.34 -13.13
CA ASN A 32 -0.64 -13.28 -13.86
C ASN A 32 -0.61 -13.06 -15.38
N LEU A 33 -0.53 -11.80 -15.84
CA LEU A 33 -0.39 -11.50 -17.26
C LEU A 33 0.98 -11.94 -17.80
N ASN A 34 2.04 -11.75 -17.03
CA ASN A 34 3.38 -12.21 -17.40
C ASN A 34 3.45 -13.74 -17.48
N THR A 35 2.88 -14.47 -16.52
CA THR A 35 2.84 -15.94 -16.58
C THR A 35 2.06 -16.42 -17.81
N LYS A 36 0.95 -15.76 -18.15
CA LYS A 36 0.19 -16.08 -19.37
C LYS A 36 1.00 -15.81 -20.64
N ILE A 37 1.77 -14.72 -20.69
CA ILE A 37 2.69 -14.44 -21.81
C ILE A 37 3.77 -15.54 -21.91
N GLU A 38 4.34 -15.97 -20.79
CA GLU A 38 5.34 -17.05 -20.78
C GLU A 38 4.76 -18.36 -21.29
N GLU A 39 3.55 -18.73 -20.88
CA GLU A 39 2.84 -19.90 -21.37
C GLU A 39 2.61 -19.83 -22.88
N LEU A 40 2.05 -18.72 -23.38
CA LEU A 40 1.84 -18.51 -24.81
C LEU A 40 3.14 -18.51 -25.61
N THR A 41 4.23 -17.99 -25.03
CA THR A 41 5.55 -18.01 -25.65
C THR A 41 6.09 -19.44 -25.74
N LYS A 42 5.92 -20.26 -24.69
CA LYS A 42 6.27 -21.69 -24.71
C LYS A 42 5.45 -22.44 -25.77
N THR A 43 4.14 -22.17 -25.86
CA THR A 43 3.29 -22.72 -26.92
C THR A 43 3.81 -22.33 -28.30
N LEU A 44 4.17 -21.06 -28.51
CA LEU A 44 4.70 -20.57 -29.78
C LEU A 44 6.00 -21.27 -30.19
N LEU A 45 6.89 -21.53 -29.23
CA LEU A 45 8.17 -22.24 -29.46
C LEU A 45 7.99 -23.76 -29.67
N SER A 46 6.89 -24.33 -29.18
CA SER A 46 6.58 -25.76 -29.33
C SER A 46 6.10 -26.13 -30.74
N PHE A 47 5.70 -25.14 -31.56
CA PHE A 47 5.28 -25.41 -32.93
C PHE A 47 6.45 -25.91 -33.77
N THR A 48 6.31 -27.12 -34.30
CA THR A 48 7.21 -27.67 -35.30
C THR A 48 6.61 -27.52 -36.70
N PHE A 49 7.45 -27.23 -37.68
CA PHE A 49 6.99 -27.20 -39.07
C PHE A 49 6.85 -28.64 -39.59
N PRO A 50 5.75 -28.96 -40.30
CA PRO A 50 5.63 -30.25 -40.96
C PRO A 50 6.72 -30.35 -42.05
N LYS A 51 7.52 -31.43 -42.03
CA LYS A 51 8.54 -31.70 -43.05
C LYS A 51 7.92 -32.13 -44.38
N GLU A 52 6.72 -32.68 -44.33
CA GLU A 52 5.92 -33.16 -45.46
C GLU A 52 4.45 -32.83 -45.17
N GLY A 53 3.66 -32.51 -46.21
CA GLY A 53 2.22 -32.26 -46.06
C GLY A 53 1.63 -31.24 -47.03
N ASN A 54 0.31 -31.02 -46.91
CA ASN A 54 -0.47 -30.10 -47.73
C ASN A 54 -0.21 -28.62 -47.33
N PHE A 55 -0.08 -27.73 -48.30
CA PHE A 55 0.06 -26.27 -48.12
C PHE A 55 -1.03 -25.66 -47.22
N ALA A 56 -2.25 -26.21 -47.23
CA ALA A 56 -3.33 -25.80 -46.33
C ALA A 56 -2.94 -25.93 -44.84
N LEU A 57 -2.24 -27.00 -44.46
CA LEU A 57 -1.77 -27.24 -43.10
C LEU A 57 -0.72 -26.22 -42.67
N LEU A 58 0.19 -25.84 -43.58
CA LEU A 58 1.18 -24.81 -43.34
C LEU A 58 0.52 -23.46 -43.03
N ASN A 59 -0.49 -23.08 -43.82
CA ASN A 59 -1.22 -21.83 -43.61
C ASN A 59 -1.98 -21.83 -42.27
N GLN A 60 -2.57 -22.95 -41.90
CA GLN A 60 -3.24 -23.09 -40.60
C GLN A 60 -2.27 -22.88 -39.43
N ILE A 61 -1.08 -23.52 -39.48
CA ILE A 61 -0.06 -23.35 -38.43
C ILE A 61 0.43 -21.89 -38.38
N LYS A 62 0.69 -21.27 -39.53
CA LYS A 62 1.09 -19.85 -39.58
C LYS A 62 0.01 -18.93 -39.00
N HIS A 63 -1.26 -19.20 -39.30
CA HIS A 63 -2.37 -18.44 -38.77
C HIS A 63 -2.48 -18.58 -37.24
N GLN A 64 -2.34 -19.79 -36.70
CA GLN A 64 -2.30 -20.03 -35.25
C GLN A 64 -1.14 -19.29 -34.58
N GLN A 65 0.06 -19.31 -35.17
CA GLN A 65 1.20 -18.54 -34.66
C GLN A 65 0.93 -17.04 -34.65
N HIS A 66 0.25 -16.51 -35.68
CA HIS A 66 -0.10 -15.10 -35.75
C HIS A 66 -1.07 -14.72 -34.63
N ILE A 67 -2.14 -15.49 -34.43
CA ILE A 67 -3.11 -15.27 -33.34
C ILE A 67 -2.40 -15.24 -31.98
N ILE A 68 -1.49 -16.18 -31.72
CA ILE A 68 -0.76 -16.24 -30.45
C ILE A 68 0.13 -15.00 -30.28
N ARG A 69 0.81 -14.54 -31.33
CA ARG A 69 1.63 -13.31 -31.28
C ARG A 69 0.79 -12.07 -31.00
N ASP A 70 -0.39 -11.99 -31.60
CA ASP A 70 -1.31 -10.86 -31.42
C ASP A 70 -1.86 -10.84 -29.99
N GLU A 71 -2.22 -12.00 -29.43
CA GLU A 71 -2.63 -12.12 -28.03
C GLU A 71 -1.49 -11.72 -27.07
N ILE A 72 -0.26 -12.17 -27.32
CA ILE A 72 0.91 -11.75 -26.54
C ILE A 72 1.07 -10.22 -26.58
N GLN A 73 0.90 -9.60 -27.74
CA GLN A 73 0.99 -8.15 -27.88
C GLN A 73 -0.12 -7.42 -27.12
N ASN A 74 -1.34 -7.95 -27.16
CA ASN A 74 -2.47 -7.41 -26.40
C ASN A 74 -2.20 -7.49 -24.87
N LEU A 75 -1.71 -8.62 -24.38
CA LEU A 75 -1.35 -8.79 -22.97
C LEU A 75 -0.23 -7.81 -22.54
N LYS A 76 0.77 -7.58 -23.40
CA LYS A 76 1.81 -6.56 -23.16
C LYS A 76 1.24 -5.14 -23.05
N ASN A 77 0.30 -4.79 -23.92
CA ASN A 77 -0.38 -3.49 -23.86
C ASN A 77 -1.16 -3.34 -22.54
N GLN A 78 -1.84 -4.41 -22.08
CA GLN A 78 -2.54 -4.40 -20.80
C GLN A 78 -1.57 -4.21 -19.61
N ILE A 79 -0.41 -4.87 -19.65
CA ILE A 79 0.65 -4.66 -18.64
C ILE A 79 1.09 -3.20 -18.63
N MET A 80 1.32 -2.59 -19.80
CA MET A 80 1.74 -1.20 -19.90
C MET A 80 0.74 -0.23 -19.26
N VAL A 81 -0.57 -0.47 -19.45
CA VAL A 81 -1.64 0.31 -18.79
C VAL A 81 -1.60 0.12 -17.28
N LEU A 82 -1.45 -1.11 -16.79
CA LEU A 82 -1.35 -1.42 -15.37
C LEU A 82 -0.09 -0.82 -14.72
N GLU A 83 1.02 -0.78 -15.43
CA GLU A 83 2.26 -0.14 -14.98
C GLU A 83 2.12 1.38 -14.86
N SER A 84 1.43 2.01 -15.81
CA SER A 84 1.09 3.43 -15.72
C SER A 84 0.24 3.69 -14.46
N ARG A 85 -0.81 2.88 -14.26
CA ARG A 85 -1.67 3.01 -13.08
C ARG A 85 -0.92 2.76 -11.77
N LYS A 86 0.04 1.83 -11.77
CA LYS A 86 0.92 1.57 -10.63
C LYS A 86 1.75 2.81 -10.28
N LYS A 87 2.32 3.51 -11.28
CA LYS A 87 3.09 4.74 -11.06
C LYS A 87 2.21 5.84 -10.42
N GLU A 88 1.00 6.04 -10.93
CA GLU A 88 0.05 7.00 -10.35
C GLU A 88 -0.24 6.68 -8.87
N LEU A 89 -0.53 5.42 -8.56
CA LEU A 89 -0.82 4.99 -7.19
C LEU A 89 0.37 5.13 -6.25
N LEU A 90 1.61 4.96 -6.75
CA LEU A 90 2.81 5.21 -5.95
C LEU A 90 2.95 6.69 -5.57
N GLU A 91 2.63 7.61 -6.48
CA GLU A 91 2.61 9.04 -6.18
C GLU A 91 1.48 9.40 -5.20
N GLU A 92 0.29 8.81 -5.35
CA GLU A 92 -0.80 8.95 -4.39
C GLU A 92 -0.42 8.42 -3.01
N LEU A 93 0.25 7.26 -2.94
CA LEU A 93 0.74 6.65 -1.71
C LEU A 93 1.73 7.58 -1.01
N LYS A 94 2.69 8.14 -1.76
CA LYS A 94 3.68 9.08 -1.22
C LYS A 94 3.00 10.29 -0.57
N LYS A 95 2.02 10.89 -1.26
CA LYS A 95 1.24 12.01 -0.71
C LYS A 95 0.46 11.61 0.55
N ALA A 96 -0.21 10.47 0.51
CA ALA A 96 -0.99 9.96 1.65
C ALA A 96 -0.11 9.66 2.87
N ASN A 97 1.10 9.13 2.67
CA ASN A 97 2.07 8.88 3.73
C ASN A 97 2.59 10.17 4.37
N ILE A 98 2.90 11.18 3.56
CA ILE A 98 3.29 12.51 4.09
C ILE A 98 2.19 13.08 4.97
N ASP A 99 0.93 13.03 4.51
CA ASP A 99 -0.22 13.47 5.29
C ASP A 99 -0.40 12.70 6.59
N TYR A 100 -0.24 11.39 6.54
CA TYR A 100 -0.35 10.52 7.72
C TYR A 100 0.73 10.86 8.77
N GLU A 101 1.98 10.98 8.35
CA GLU A 101 3.09 11.31 9.26
C GLU A 101 2.96 12.72 9.84
N LYS A 102 2.49 13.71 9.06
CA LYS A 102 2.16 15.05 9.58
C LYS A 102 1.12 15.00 10.69
N MET A 103 0.04 14.25 10.50
CA MET A 103 -1.01 14.12 11.53
C MET A 103 -0.52 13.38 12.77
N LYS A 104 0.29 12.33 12.58
CA LYS A 104 0.92 11.59 13.68
C LYS A 104 1.88 12.47 14.50
N TYR A 105 2.61 13.36 13.83
CA TYR A 105 3.47 14.33 14.52
C TYR A 105 2.66 15.29 15.40
N LEU A 106 1.58 15.89 14.86
CA LEU A 106 0.70 16.78 15.62
C LEU A 106 0.07 16.08 16.83
N GLN A 107 -0.38 14.83 16.65
CA GLN A 107 -0.88 13.99 17.73
C GLN A 107 0.18 13.81 18.84
N ALA A 108 1.43 13.53 18.46
CA ALA A 108 2.52 13.33 19.40
C ALA A 108 2.85 14.61 20.19
N GLU A 109 2.77 15.79 19.56
CA GLU A 109 2.94 17.07 20.26
C GLU A 109 1.81 17.33 21.26
N GLU A 110 0.56 17.04 20.91
CA GLU A 110 -0.58 17.22 21.83
C GLU A 110 -0.47 16.28 23.03
N ILE A 111 -0.06 15.02 22.81
CA ILE A 111 0.20 14.06 23.88
C ILE A 111 1.33 14.56 24.80
N LYS A 112 2.42 15.09 24.25
CA LYS A 112 3.52 15.67 25.05
C LYS A 112 3.03 16.83 25.93
N LYS A 113 2.20 17.72 25.40
CA LYS A 113 1.59 18.83 26.16
C LYS A 113 0.72 18.30 27.31
N MET A 114 -0.17 17.35 27.03
CA MET A 114 -1.02 16.73 28.05
C MET A 114 -0.21 16.02 29.15
N ILE A 115 0.87 15.33 28.80
CA ILE A 115 1.75 14.69 29.79
C ILE A 115 2.41 15.75 30.68
N LYS A 116 2.88 16.87 30.10
CA LYS A 116 3.50 17.96 30.85
C LYS A 116 2.51 18.61 31.83
N GLU A 117 1.28 18.85 31.37
CA GLU A 117 0.21 19.40 32.23
C GLU A 117 -0.14 18.46 33.38
N LYS A 118 -0.25 17.14 33.12
CA LYS A 118 -0.50 16.16 34.17
C LYS A 118 0.62 16.10 35.19
N LYS A 119 1.88 16.08 34.76
CA LYS A 119 3.04 16.10 35.66
C LYS A 119 3.05 17.35 36.55
N LEU A 120 2.71 18.52 35.98
CA LEU A 120 2.63 19.75 36.74
C LEU A 120 1.50 19.70 37.78
N LYS A 121 0.34 19.14 37.41
CA LYS A 121 -0.78 18.97 38.33
C LYS A 121 -0.44 17.98 39.44
N GLU A 122 0.13 16.82 39.11
CA GLU A 122 0.59 15.83 40.09
C GLU A 122 1.61 16.43 41.07
N SER A 123 2.56 17.26 40.59
CA SER A 123 3.51 17.95 41.47
C SER A 123 2.80 18.91 42.44
N ARG A 124 1.83 19.69 41.97
CA ARG A 124 1.06 20.61 42.83
C ARG A 124 0.23 19.87 43.85
N ASP A 125 -0.43 18.80 43.43
CA ASP A 125 -1.25 17.96 44.31
C ASP A 125 -0.37 17.32 45.41
N LEU A 126 0.87 16.89 45.07
CA LEU A 126 1.84 16.39 46.04
C LEU A 126 2.31 17.47 47.03
N ASP A 127 2.57 18.69 46.56
CA ASP A 127 2.96 19.82 47.41
C ASP A 127 1.82 20.17 48.39
N GLU A 128 0.56 20.18 47.92
CA GLU A 128 -0.61 20.41 48.77
C GLU A 128 -0.79 19.31 49.83
N ILE A 129 -0.62 18.04 49.45
CA ILE A 129 -0.64 16.91 50.39
C ILE A 129 0.47 17.05 51.44
N ALA A 130 1.68 17.45 51.03
CA ALA A 130 2.80 17.64 51.95
C ALA A 130 2.51 18.77 52.96
N ILE A 131 1.91 19.88 52.51
CA ILE A 131 1.49 20.99 53.39
C ILE A 131 0.43 20.51 54.39
N LEU A 132 -0.59 19.76 53.93
CA LEU A 132 -1.65 19.23 54.80
C LEU A 132 -1.09 18.26 55.85
N LEU A 133 -0.21 17.35 55.46
CA LEU A 133 0.45 16.41 56.37
C LEU A 133 1.28 17.13 57.42
N ARG A 134 2.08 18.13 57.01
CA ARG A 134 2.87 18.94 57.96
C ARG A 134 1.97 19.68 58.95
N LYS A 135 0.88 20.29 58.48
CA LYS A 135 -0.03 21.07 59.32
C LYS A 135 -0.75 20.20 60.36
N ASN A 136 -1.09 18.96 60.00
CA ASN A 136 -1.69 18.00 60.92
C ASN A 136 -0.68 17.43 61.93
N GLY A 137 0.61 17.31 61.56
CA GLY A 137 1.67 16.89 62.49
C GLY A 137 2.15 17.96 63.47
N GLU A 138 1.89 19.25 63.20
CA GLU A 138 2.17 20.36 64.13
C GLU A 138 1.02 20.61 65.14
N SER A 139 -0.03 19.77 65.13
CA SER A 139 -1.22 19.87 66.00
C SER A 139 -1.24 18.85 67.16
N GLU A 140 -0.17 18.09 67.36
CA GLU A 140 0.10 17.23 68.53
C GLU A 140 1.21 17.84 69.40
#